data_AF-A0A2V9W1I5-F1
#
_entry.id   AF-A0A2V9W1I5-F1
#
_cell.length_a   1.000
_cell.length_b   1.000
_cell.length_c   1.000
_cell.angle_alpha   90.00
_cell.angle_beta   90.00
_cell.angle_gamma   90.00
#
_symmetry.space_group_name_H-M   'P 1'
#
loop_
_entity.id
_entity.type
_entity.pdbx_description
1 polymer ?
#
loop_
_entity_poly.entity_id
_entity_poly.type
_entity_poly.pdbx_seq_one_letter_code
_entity_poly.pdbx_strand_id
1 'polypeptide(L)'
;MTVDDPDLEQKLLAAMEILATEGERIADGIARTVVKNLKVMARMGVLFEEEVQRRYPEFPTRQGDWSWEDYLPPMNPSLRQLVAAYN
;
A
#
# COMPACT_ATOMS: atom_id res chain seq x y z
N MET A 1 17.15 15.57 5.82
CA MET A 1 17.31 15.87 7.26
C MET A 1 18.09 14.73 7.87
N THR A 2 19.38 14.94 8.11
CA THR A 2 20.27 14.01 8.81
C THR A 2 20.56 14.57 10.20
N VAL A 3 21.00 13.74 11.15
CA VAL A 3 21.20 14.19 12.55
C VAL A 3 22.27 15.28 12.70
N ASP A 4 23.23 15.34 11.77
CA ASP A 4 24.31 16.33 11.77
C ASP A 4 24.04 17.51 10.82
N ASP A 5 22.79 17.71 10.40
CA ASP A 5 22.42 18.84 9.53
C ASP A 5 22.60 20.17 10.32
N PRO A 6 23.41 21.13 9.82
CA PRO A 6 23.65 22.39 10.54
C PRO A 6 22.38 23.24 10.73
N ASP A 7 21.35 23.02 9.90
CA ASP A 7 20.05 23.69 10.01
C ASP A 7 18.97 22.77 10.61
N LEU A 8 19.36 21.71 11.33
CA LEU A 8 18.43 20.70 11.84
C LEU A 8 17.34 21.29 12.72
N GLU A 9 17.69 22.24 13.60
CA GLU A 9 16.73 22.88 14.51
C GLU A 9 15.58 23.53 13.75
N GLN A 10 15.89 24.37 12.75
CA GLN A 10 14.86 25.06 11.97
C GLN A 10 14.07 24.08 11.10
N LYS A 11 14.73 23.10 10.49
CA LYS A 11 14.08 22.09 9.65
C LYS A 11 13.13 21.20 10.46
N LEU A 12 13.51 20.84 11.68
CA LEU A 12 12.69 20.05 12.58
C LEU A 12 11.46 20.83 13.01
N LEU A 13 11.62 22.09 13.41
CA LEU A 13 10.49 22.95 13.79
C LEU A 13 9.49 23.09 12.64
N ALA A 14 9.97 23.38 11.42
CA ALA A 14 9.12 23.46 10.23
C ALA A 14 8.39 22.13 9.94
N ALA A 15 9.07 20.99 10.08
CA ALA A 15 8.43 19.68 9.90
C ALA A 15 7.34 19.42 10.97
N MET A 16 7.59 19.81 12.22
CA MET A 16 6.61 19.71 13.30
C MET A 16 5.38 20.60 13.07
N GLU A 17 5.58 21.83 12.59
CA GLU A 17 4.49 22.74 12.24
C GLU A 17 3.62 22.16 11.13
N ILE A 18 4.22 21.59 10.08
CA ILE A 18 3.49 20.90 9.01
C ILE A 18 2.69 19.71 9.57
N LEU A 19 3.29 18.88 10.43
CA LEU A 19 2.59 17.75 11.04
C LEU A 19 1.42 18.21 11.93
N ALA A 20 1.59 19.31 12.66
CA ALA A 20 0.56 19.85 13.55
C ALA A 20 -0.60 20.48 12.78
N THR A 21 -0.33 21.14 11.65
CA THR A 21 -1.33 21.90 10.88
C THR A 21 -1.95 21.10 9.74
N GLU A 22 -1.22 20.14 9.17
CA GLU A 22 -1.63 19.36 8.01
C GLU A 22 -1.78 17.87 8.29
N GLY A 23 -1.75 17.46 9.56
CA GLY A 23 -1.76 16.05 9.97
C GLY A 23 -2.90 15.22 9.38
N GLU A 24 -4.12 15.75 9.36
CA GLU A 24 -5.29 15.06 8.77
C GLU A 24 -5.12 14.84 7.26
N ARG A 25 -4.64 15.86 6.54
CA ARG A 25 -4.36 15.81 5.11
C ARG A 25 -3.28 14.77 4.79
N ILE A 26 -2.24 14.72 5.62
CA ILE A 26 -1.15 13.75 5.49
C ILE A 26 -1.68 12.33 5.75
N ALA A 27 -2.50 12.14 6.79
CA ALA A 27 -3.09 10.84 7.11
C ALA A 27 -4.00 10.31 5.98
N ASP A 28 -4.85 11.16 5.39
CA ASP A 28 -5.68 10.82 4.22
C ASP A 28 -4.80 10.41 3.02
N GLY A 29 -3.73 11.17 2.75
CA GLY A 29 -2.77 10.84 1.69
C GLY A 29 -2.07 9.50 1.90
N ILE A 30 -1.66 9.19 3.13
CA ILE A 30 -1.09 7.89 3.50
C ILE A 30 -2.13 6.78 3.30
N ALA A 31 -3.36 6.96 3.78
CA ALA A 31 -4.43 5.97 3.65
C ALA A 31 -4.72 5.60 2.19
N ARG A 32 -4.87 6.60 1.30
CA ARG A 32 -5.04 6.38 -0.15
C ARG A 32 -3.87 5.64 -0.76
N THR A 33 -2.65 6.00 -0.35
CA THR A 33 -1.42 5.37 -0.87
C THR A 33 -1.34 3.91 -0.44
N VAL A 34 -1.70 3.58 0.80
CA VAL A 34 -1.77 2.19 1.29
C VAL A 34 -2.74 1.38 0.44
N VAL A 35 -3.98 1.83 0.24
CA VAL A 35 -4.98 1.10 -0.55
C VAL A 35 -4.54 0.95 -2.01
N LYS A 36 -3.96 2.00 -2.61
CA LYS A 36 -3.38 1.92 -3.95
C LYS A 36 -2.30 0.84 -4.04
N ASN A 37 -1.39 0.79 -3.07
CA ASN A 37 -0.30 -0.19 -3.07
C ASN A 37 -0.79 -1.62 -2.84
N LEU A 38 -1.86 -1.82 -2.05
CA LEU A 38 -2.53 -3.11 -1.94
C LEU A 38 -3.09 -3.57 -3.30
N LYS A 39 -3.77 -2.69 -4.04
CA LYS A 39 -4.25 -3.01 -5.39
C LYS A 39 -3.12 -3.33 -6.37
N VAL A 40 -1.99 -2.61 -6.29
CA VAL A 40 -0.80 -2.91 -7.10
C VAL A 40 -0.20 -4.28 -6.74
N MET A 41 -0.12 -4.61 -5.45
CA MET A 41 0.36 -5.91 -4.99
C MET A 41 -0.52 -7.05 -5.49
N ALA A 42 -1.84 -6.90 -5.43
CA ALA A 42 -2.77 -7.89 -5.97
C ALA A 42 -2.56 -8.10 -7.48
N ARG A 43 -2.39 -7.00 -8.23
CA ARG A 43 -2.07 -7.07 -9.67
C ARG A 43 -0.76 -7.80 -9.94
N MET A 44 0.26 -7.62 -9.11
CA MET A 44 1.50 -8.38 -9.24
C MET A 44 1.29 -9.89 -9.06
N GLY A 45 0.40 -10.29 -8.15
CA GLY A 45 0.00 -11.70 -7.98
C GLY A 45 -0.62 -12.28 -9.24
N VAL A 46 -1.54 -11.55 -9.87
CA VAL A 46 -2.17 -11.96 -11.15
C VAL A 46 -1.13 -12.13 -12.25
N LEU A 47 -0.29 -11.12 -12.46
CA LEU A 47 0.75 -11.16 -13.51
C LEU A 47 1.74 -12.31 -13.29
N PHE A 48 2.05 -12.62 -12.03
CA PHE A 48 2.90 -13.75 -11.70
C PHE A 48 2.23 -15.08 -12.03
N GLU A 49 0.95 -15.24 -11.67
CA GLU A 49 0.19 -16.45 -12.01
C GLU A 49 0.07 -16.66 -13.52
N GLU A 50 -0.19 -15.59 -14.28
CA GLU A 50 -0.20 -15.61 -15.74
C GLU A 50 1.14 -16.07 -16.34
N GLU A 51 2.26 -15.56 -15.81
CA GLU A 51 3.60 -15.94 -16.29
C GLU A 51 3.96 -17.39 -15.93
N VAL A 52 3.56 -17.85 -14.74
CA VAL A 52 3.72 -19.26 -14.34
C VAL A 52 2.93 -20.16 -15.28
N GLN A 53 1.67 -19.85 -15.55
CA GLN A 53 0.83 -20.63 -16.45
C GLN A 53 1.35 -20.64 -17.89
N ARG A 54 1.86 -19.50 -18.36
CA ARG A 54 2.48 -19.38 -19.69
C ARG A 54 3.72 -20.27 -19.82
N ARG A 55 4.52 -20.36 -18.76
CA ARG A 55 5.78 -21.10 -18.76
C ARG A 55 5.61 -22.59 -18.44
N TYR A 56 4.62 -22.93 -17.63
CA TYR A 56 4.32 -24.27 -17.13
C TYR A 56 2.81 -24.53 -17.22
N PRO A 57 2.27 -24.87 -18.41
CA PRO A 57 0.83 -25.02 -18.61
C PRO A 57 0.17 -26.09 -17.74
N GLU A 58 0.95 -27.09 -17.30
CA GLU A 58 0.52 -28.14 -16.39
C GLU A 58 0.52 -27.73 -14.92
N PHE A 59 1.05 -26.55 -14.58
CA PHE A 59 1.06 -26.06 -13.22
C PHE A 59 -0.37 -25.77 -12.76
N PRO A 60 -0.80 -26.25 -11.58
CA PRO A 60 -2.14 -26.00 -11.10
C PRO A 60 -2.29 -24.52 -10.73
N THR A 61 -3.19 -23.83 -11.42
CA THR A 61 -3.62 -22.46 -11.10
C THR A 61 -4.92 -22.47 -10.34
N ARG A 62 -5.24 -21.34 -9.72
CA ARG A 62 -6.50 -21.16 -9.00
C ARG A 62 -7.65 -21.17 -10.00
N GLN A 63 -8.76 -21.85 -9.65
CA GLN A 63 -9.97 -21.90 -10.48
C GLN A 63 -11.12 -21.20 -9.75
N GLY A 64 -11.97 -20.47 -10.49
CA GLY A 64 -13.16 -19.76 -9.96
C GLY A 64 -13.09 -18.23 -10.07
N ASP A 65 -14.15 -17.57 -9.60
CA ASP A 65 -14.23 -16.10 -9.54
C ASP A 65 -13.52 -15.61 -8.27
N TRP A 66 -12.41 -14.90 -8.45
CA TRP A 66 -11.62 -14.35 -7.36
C TRP A 66 -11.68 -12.83 -7.36
N SER A 67 -11.75 -12.26 -6.16
CA SER A 67 -11.54 -10.83 -5.96
C SER A 67 -10.04 -10.53 -6.00
N TRP A 68 -9.68 -9.27 -6.24
CA TRP A 68 -8.28 -8.84 -6.17
C TRP A 68 -7.70 -9.04 -4.74
N GLU A 69 -8.53 -9.06 -3.71
CA GLU A 69 -8.10 -9.27 -2.31
C GLU A 69 -7.52 -10.67 -2.09
N ASP A 70 -7.94 -11.66 -2.89
CA ASP A 70 -7.48 -13.04 -2.78
C ASP A 70 -6.02 -13.23 -3.22
N TYR A 71 -5.45 -12.22 -3.89
CA TYR A 71 -4.03 -12.15 -4.24
C TYR A 71 -3.18 -11.52 -3.12
N LEU A 72 -3.78 -11.10 -2.01
CA LEU A 72 -3.09 -10.50 -0.89
C LEU A 72 -2.92 -11.47 0.29
N PRO A 73 -1.91 -11.23 1.15
CA PRO A 73 -1.90 -11.81 2.48
C PRO A 73 -3.17 -11.44 3.27
N PRO A 74 -3.58 -12.25 4.26
CA PRO A 74 -4.76 -11.96 5.07
C PRO A 74 -4.73 -10.55 5.66
N MET A 75 -5.72 -9.74 5.32
CA MET A 75 -5.82 -8.37 5.83
C MET A 75 -6.34 -8.34 7.26
N ASN A 76 -5.65 -7.61 8.14
CA ASN A 76 -6.15 -7.31 9.48
C ASN A 76 -7.38 -6.37 9.41
N PRO A 77 -8.13 -6.19 10.52
CA PRO A 77 -9.34 -5.36 10.52
C PRO A 77 -9.10 -3.91 10.08
N SER A 78 -7.98 -3.31 10.48
CA SER A 78 -7.65 -1.91 10.13
C SER A 78 -7.43 -1.73 8.62
N LEU A 79 -6.74 -2.68 7.97
CA LEU A 79 -6.56 -2.66 6.52
C LEU A 79 -7.89 -2.82 5.77
N ARG A 80 -8.77 -3.72 6.26
CA ARG A 80 -10.11 -3.87 5.67
C ARG A 80 -10.94 -2.60 5.78
N GLN A 81 -10.87 -1.90 6.91
CA GLN A 81 -11.54 -0.60 7.08
C GLN A 81 -10.98 0.46 6.13
N LEU A 82 -9.65 0.52 5.96
CA LEU A 82 -9.02 1.43 5.00
C LEU A 82 -9.45 1.13 3.56
N VAL A 83 -9.42 -0.13 3.15
CA VAL A 83 -9.88 -0.54 1.82
C VAL A 83 -11.34 -0.14 1.65
N ALA A 84 -12.22 -0.42 2.61
CA ALA A 84 -13.64 -0.04 2.52
C ALA A 84 -13.85 1.48 2.43
N ALA A 85 -13.07 2.28 3.15
CA ALA A 85 -13.19 3.74 3.18
C ALA A 85 -12.62 4.43 1.93
N TYR A 86 -11.69 3.80 1.22
CA TYR A 86 -10.95 4.38 0.09
C TYR A 86 -11.01 3.53 -1.19
N ASN A 87 -12.00 2.64 -1.32
CA ASN A 87 -12.12 1.74 -2.47
C ASN A 87 -12.51 2.46 -3.76
#